data_AF-A0A1L9R7B4-F1
#
_entry.id   AF-A0A1L9R7B4-F1
#
_cell.length_a   1.000
_cell.length_b   1.000
_cell.length_c   1.000
_cell.angle_alpha   90.00
_cell.angle_beta   90.00
_cell.angle_gamma   90.00
#
_symmetry.space_group_name_H-M   'P 1'
#
loop_
_entity.id
_entity.type
_entity.pdbx_description
1 polymer ?
#
loop_
_entity_poly.entity_id
_entity_poly.type
_entity_poly.pdbx_seq_one_letter_code
_entity_poly.pdbx_strand_id
1 'polypeptide(L)'
;MHLDHKIPWTTASSHFSLIHNNPKFTPHRTGLFPRNRPAQSNDLNHFIRVVVATIREFSNTQRSKATSTTSVSGKLFSDTLLFYPERKYGLGEYETSSALHNPLSEKHQHVEYWIERAGGSERPVEELGYSSGDGDLSDAVKMLVILAANTDKDDESREVAIEAFSVLLTLSRHPKVPLHQLKAIHWGHAFGVGLVGDFALDAYLLLNLVDAVLSRSRIENTLKKEVSILEMDSFRHFANNALPDYDYPTQNVPHRAFWNPLGVTDGWAYEQIEAVDPLTCEDPDVLGKLKEYLKLCFALVYVYDALLVEWHGEEEADAHWKEVMTINQNCWSLFSEMSYHI
;
A
#
# COMPACT_ATOMS: atom_id res chain seq x y z
N MET A 1 13.67 4.65 11.08
CA MET A 1 13.58 4.43 9.61
C MET A 1 13.82 2.96 9.26
N HIS A 2 12.97 2.38 8.40
CA HIS A 2 13.14 1.03 7.86
C HIS A 2 14.10 1.03 6.66
N LEU A 3 14.91 -0.03 6.51
CA LEU A 3 15.92 -0.17 5.44
C LEU A 3 16.88 1.04 5.30
N ASP A 4 17.27 1.65 6.41
CA ASP A 4 18.20 2.79 6.47
C ASP A 4 19.59 2.53 5.88
N HIS A 5 20.02 1.27 5.86
CA HIS A 5 21.24 0.81 5.21
C HIS A 5 21.13 0.67 3.68
N LYS A 6 19.91 0.64 3.11
CA LYS A 6 19.68 0.52 1.65
C LYS A 6 19.10 1.78 1.03
N ILE A 7 18.15 2.43 1.70
CA ILE A 7 17.42 3.59 1.19
C ILE A 7 18.03 4.88 1.77
N PRO A 8 18.40 5.87 0.93
CA PRO A 8 19.12 7.06 1.39
C PRO A 8 18.18 8.11 2.00
N TRP A 9 17.53 7.77 3.11
CA TRP A 9 16.60 8.63 3.83
C TRP A 9 17.24 9.92 4.35
N THR A 10 18.52 9.87 4.74
CA THR A 10 19.29 11.05 5.16
C THR A 10 19.47 12.05 4.02
N THR A 11 19.73 11.56 2.80
CA THR A 11 19.80 12.38 1.59
C THR A 11 18.46 13.06 1.33
N ALA A 12 17.36 12.30 1.31
CA ALA A 12 16.02 12.82 1.06
C ALA A 12 15.60 13.85 2.12
N SER A 13 15.69 13.51 3.41
CA SER A 13 15.28 14.37 4.53
C SER A 13 16.07 15.68 4.63
N SER A 14 17.29 15.73 4.08
CA SER A 14 18.10 16.96 4.04
C SER A 14 17.46 18.08 3.19
N HIS A 15 16.56 17.72 2.27
CA HIS A 15 15.86 18.61 1.36
C HIS A 15 14.49 19.07 1.86
N PHE A 16 14.02 18.56 2.99
CA PHE A 16 12.74 18.95 3.58
C PHE A 16 12.92 19.61 4.95
N SER A 17 11.97 20.47 5.30
CA SER A 17 11.80 21.02 6.65
C SER A 17 10.38 20.77 7.11
N LEU A 18 10.22 20.36 8.37
CA LEU A 18 8.92 20.21 8.98
C LEU A 18 8.51 21.56 9.60
N ILE A 19 7.42 22.15 9.12
CA ILE A 19 6.95 23.46 9.55
C ILE A 19 5.54 23.32 10.13
N HIS A 20 5.39 23.74 11.37
CA HIS A 20 4.08 23.88 12.03
C HIS A 20 3.38 25.16 11.56
N ASN A 21 2.12 25.06 11.14
CA ASN A 21 1.24 26.19 10.85
C ASN A 21 1.90 27.25 9.94
N ASN A 22 2.38 26.81 8.77
CA ASN A 22 3.16 27.62 7.84
C ASN A 22 2.34 28.80 7.31
N PRO A 23 2.72 30.05 7.61
CA PRO A 23 1.95 31.25 7.26
C PRO A 23 1.99 31.61 5.78
N LYS A 24 2.82 30.91 4.98
CA LYS A 24 2.87 31.11 3.53
C LYS A 24 1.62 30.56 2.80
N PHE A 25 0.81 29.75 3.47
CA PHE A 25 -0.40 29.14 2.92
C PHE A 25 -1.65 29.74 3.54
N THR A 26 -2.74 29.83 2.79
CA THR A 26 -4.07 30.19 3.32
C THR A 26 -5.09 29.15 2.84
N PRO A 27 -5.70 28.34 3.74
CA PRO A 27 -5.40 28.27 5.18
C PRO A 27 -3.95 27.84 5.43
N HIS A 28 -3.41 28.20 6.60
CA HIS A 28 -2.06 27.78 6.98
C HIS A 28 -1.97 26.25 7.06
N ARG A 29 -0.79 25.72 6.76
CA ARG A 29 -0.57 24.27 6.60
C ARG A 29 0.55 23.76 7.49
N THR A 30 0.39 22.55 8.02
CA THR A 30 1.44 21.86 8.78
C THR A 30 1.93 20.67 7.97
N GLY A 31 3.25 20.54 7.82
CA GLY A 31 3.82 19.43 7.05
C GLY A 31 5.26 19.62 6.60
N LEU A 32 5.67 18.76 5.66
CA LEU A 32 6.97 18.81 5.02
C LEU A 32 6.97 19.86 3.91
N PHE A 33 7.98 20.72 3.91
CA PHE A 33 8.17 21.74 2.89
C PHE A 33 9.56 21.62 2.27
N PRO A 34 9.69 21.80 0.95
CA PRO A 34 10.98 21.74 0.27
C PRO A 34 11.86 22.90 0.73
N ARG A 35 13.16 22.63 0.87
CA ARG A 35 14.19 23.64 1.19
C ARG A 35 14.73 24.33 -0.06
N ASN A 36 14.37 23.85 -1.25
CA ASN A 36 14.77 24.38 -2.55
C ASN A 36 16.29 24.52 -2.68
N ARG A 37 17.02 23.49 -2.23
CA ARG A 37 18.48 23.43 -2.37
C ARG A 37 18.85 23.20 -3.85
N PRO A 38 19.99 23.72 -4.33
CA PRO A 38 20.39 23.56 -5.74
C PRO A 38 20.44 22.10 -6.23
N ALA A 39 20.82 21.16 -5.35
CA ALA A 39 20.93 19.74 -5.68
C ALA A 39 19.61 18.94 -5.49
N GLN A 40 18.52 19.57 -5.03
CA GLN A 40 17.31 18.86 -4.60
C GLN A 40 16.74 17.92 -5.67
N SER A 41 16.59 18.38 -6.91
CA SER A 41 16.06 17.55 -8.00
C SER A 41 16.95 16.31 -8.25
N ASN A 42 18.27 16.50 -8.33
CA ASN A 42 19.21 15.40 -8.58
C ASN A 42 19.22 14.37 -7.45
N ASP A 43 19.20 14.85 -6.20
CA ASP A 43 19.24 14.00 -5.02
C ASP A 43 17.93 13.24 -4.82
N LEU A 44 16.78 13.88 -5.06
CA LEU A 44 15.47 13.22 -5.00
C LEU A 44 15.28 12.21 -6.14
N ASN A 45 15.79 12.49 -7.34
CA ASN A 45 15.83 11.52 -8.44
C ASN A 45 16.75 10.33 -8.11
N HIS A 46 17.88 10.57 -7.45
CA HIS A 46 18.73 9.49 -6.94
C HIS A 46 17.98 8.65 -5.90
N PHE A 47 17.31 9.28 -4.94
CA PHE A 47 16.49 8.59 -3.94
C PHE A 47 15.42 7.70 -4.61
N ILE A 48 14.62 8.22 -5.54
CA ILE A 48 13.60 7.44 -6.26
C ILE A 48 14.23 6.21 -6.92
N ARG A 49 15.32 6.39 -7.67
CA ARG A 49 16.00 5.27 -8.36
C ARG A 49 16.45 4.18 -7.39
N VAL A 50 16.98 4.56 -6.21
CA VAL A 50 17.40 3.59 -5.20
C VAL A 50 16.20 2.87 -4.58
N VAL A 51 15.10 3.57 -4.30
CA VAL A 51 13.88 2.93 -3.78
C VAL A 51 13.32 1.94 -4.80
N VAL A 52 13.19 2.32 -6.07
CA VAL A 52 12.71 1.43 -7.15
C VAL A 52 13.62 0.20 -7.31
N ALA A 53 14.94 0.39 -7.32
CA ALA A 53 15.88 -0.72 -7.36
C ALA A 53 15.75 -1.65 -6.14
N THR A 54 15.46 -1.10 -4.96
CA THR A 54 15.25 -1.88 -3.73
C THR A 54 13.94 -2.66 -3.81
N ILE A 55 12.85 -2.05 -4.28
CA ILE A 55 11.56 -2.75 -4.52
C ILE A 55 11.78 -3.94 -5.45
N ARG A 56 12.48 -3.71 -6.57
CA ARG A 56 12.84 -4.72 -7.58
C ARG A 56 13.61 -5.89 -6.99
N GLU A 57 14.61 -5.62 -6.14
CA GLU A 57 15.42 -6.67 -5.49
C GLU A 57 14.55 -7.60 -4.62
N PHE A 58 13.66 -7.02 -3.81
CA PHE A 58 12.77 -7.79 -2.94
C PHE A 58 11.68 -8.51 -3.72
N SER A 59 11.12 -7.87 -4.75
CA SER A 59 10.17 -8.46 -5.69
C SER A 59 10.77 -9.69 -6.38
N ASN A 60 11.98 -9.60 -6.91
CA ASN A 60 12.70 -10.72 -7.51
C ASN A 60 12.92 -11.86 -6.50
N THR A 61 13.28 -11.53 -5.27
CA THR A 61 13.41 -12.51 -4.18
C THR A 61 12.07 -13.18 -3.88
N GLN A 62 10.97 -12.44 -3.84
CA GLN A 62 9.63 -12.99 -3.61
C GLN A 62 9.21 -13.94 -4.73
N ARG A 63 9.40 -13.54 -6.00
CA ARG A 63 9.16 -14.39 -7.18
C ARG A 63 9.93 -15.72 -7.12
N SER A 64 11.16 -15.70 -6.61
CA SER A 64 11.99 -16.92 -6.52
C SER A 64 11.46 -17.97 -5.54
N LYS A 65 10.60 -17.58 -4.59
CA LYS A 65 10.04 -18.49 -3.58
C LYS A 65 8.84 -19.28 -4.08
N ALA A 66 8.19 -18.82 -5.15
CA ALA A 66 6.96 -19.43 -5.64
C ALA A 66 7.24 -20.69 -6.46
N THR A 67 6.57 -21.78 -6.10
CA THR A 67 6.49 -22.99 -6.93
C THR A 67 5.22 -22.89 -7.76
N SER A 68 5.24 -22.05 -8.80
CA SER A 68 4.10 -21.89 -9.70
C SER A 68 3.87 -23.18 -10.49
N THR A 69 2.82 -23.94 -10.15
CA THR A 69 2.24 -24.95 -11.04
C THR A 69 1.00 -24.35 -11.66
N THR A 70 0.99 -24.10 -12.96
CA THR A 70 -0.23 -23.66 -13.67
C THR A 70 -1.23 -24.81 -13.67
N SER A 71 -1.99 -24.95 -12.57
CA SER A 71 -3.13 -25.86 -12.55
C SER A 71 -4.22 -25.25 -13.42
N VAL A 72 -4.64 -25.99 -14.44
CA VAL A 72 -5.63 -25.54 -15.44
C VAL A 72 -7.07 -25.68 -14.91
N SER A 73 -7.25 -26.29 -13.74
CA SER A 73 -8.55 -26.59 -13.14
C SER A 73 -8.45 -26.82 -11.63
N GLY A 74 -9.55 -26.65 -10.93
CA GLY A 74 -9.72 -27.07 -9.54
C GLY A 74 -9.43 -25.99 -8.50
N LYS A 75 -9.16 -26.47 -7.27
CA LYS A 75 -9.01 -25.63 -6.08
C LYS A 75 -7.65 -24.90 -6.08
N LEU A 76 -7.69 -23.57 -6.09
CA LEU A 76 -6.56 -22.65 -6.12
C LEU A 76 -5.86 -22.53 -4.76
N PHE A 77 -6.63 -22.49 -3.67
CA PHE A 77 -6.10 -22.32 -2.32
C PHE A 77 -6.91 -23.09 -1.27
N SER A 78 -6.25 -23.35 -0.14
CA SER A 78 -6.75 -24.09 1.01
C SER A 78 -7.84 -23.35 1.79
N ASP A 79 -8.57 -24.09 2.63
CA ASP A 79 -9.51 -23.49 3.59
C ASP A 79 -8.77 -22.73 4.69
N THR A 80 -7.54 -23.15 5.00
CA THR A 80 -6.66 -22.44 5.93
C THR A 80 -6.43 -21.00 5.47
N LEU A 81 -6.09 -20.80 4.19
CA LEU A 81 -5.92 -19.48 3.58
C LEU A 81 -7.25 -18.71 3.54
N LEU A 82 -8.35 -19.38 3.17
CA LEU A 82 -9.68 -18.76 3.09
C LEU A 82 -10.08 -18.05 4.39
N PHE A 83 -9.93 -18.72 5.53
CA PHE A 83 -10.33 -18.19 6.84
C PHE A 83 -9.22 -17.41 7.56
N TYR A 84 -8.03 -17.31 6.97
CA TYR A 84 -6.90 -16.63 7.62
C TYR A 84 -7.11 -15.12 7.82
N PRO A 85 -7.71 -14.35 6.86
CA PRO A 85 -8.01 -12.94 7.07
C PRO A 85 -8.88 -12.66 8.31
N GLU A 86 -9.88 -13.51 8.57
CA GLU A 86 -10.75 -13.41 9.75
C GLU A 86 -9.95 -13.54 11.05
N ARG A 87 -9.04 -14.52 11.12
CA ARG A 87 -8.19 -14.73 12.31
C ARG A 87 -7.15 -13.62 12.48
N LYS A 88 -6.50 -13.21 11.40
CA LYS A 88 -5.38 -12.26 11.45
C LYS A 88 -5.85 -10.83 11.69
N TYR A 89 -6.89 -10.39 10.99
CA TYR A 89 -7.35 -9.01 11.00
C TYR A 89 -8.65 -8.82 11.79
N GLY A 90 -9.24 -9.89 12.33
CA GLY A 90 -10.50 -9.83 13.06
C GLY A 90 -11.70 -9.50 12.18
N LEU A 91 -11.65 -9.89 10.90
CA LEU A 91 -12.74 -9.64 9.94
C LEU A 91 -13.93 -10.57 10.20
N GLY A 92 -15.12 -10.09 9.88
CA GLY A 92 -16.32 -10.91 9.78
C GLY A 92 -16.29 -11.86 8.58
N GLU A 93 -17.29 -12.74 8.50
CA GLU A 93 -17.49 -13.66 7.37
C GLU A 93 -17.63 -12.92 6.04
N TYR A 94 -17.58 -13.67 4.93
CA TYR A 94 -17.59 -13.08 3.60
C TYR A 94 -18.76 -12.13 3.35
N GLU A 95 -18.42 -10.88 3.03
CA GLU A 95 -19.33 -9.86 2.51
C GLU A 95 -18.62 -9.09 1.40
N THR A 96 -19.36 -8.75 0.34
CA THR A 96 -18.83 -7.89 -0.73
C THR A 96 -18.74 -6.45 -0.25
N SER A 97 -17.68 -5.74 -0.62
CA SER A 97 -17.58 -4.28 -0.46
C SER A 97 -17.50 -3.81 1.00
N SER A 98 -16.67 -4.44 1.84
CA SER A 98 -16.34 -3.91 3.16
C SER A 98 -14.93 -4.28 3.62
N ALA A 99 -14.27 -3.38 4.33
CA ALA A 99 -13.00 -3.56 5.01
C ALA A 99 -13.16 -4.25 6.38
N LEU A 100 -14.39 -4.54 6.78
CA LEU A 100 -14.73 -5.24 8.03
C LEU A 100 -14.99 -6.73 7.82
N HIS A 101 -15.08 -7.17 6.56
CA HIS A 101 -15.45 -8.53 6.19
C HIS A 101 -14.38 -9.17 5.31
N ASN A 102 -14.31 -10.50 5.35
CA ASN A 102 -13.39 -11.26 4.52
C ASN A 102 -13.80 -11.11 3.04
N PRO A 103 -12.93 -10.65 2.12
CA PRO A 103 -13.27 -10.57 0.70
C PRO A 103 -13.05 -11.91 -0.02
N LEU A 104 -12.55 -12.94 0.66
CA LEU A 104 -12.39 -14.28 0.12
C LEU A 104 -13.62 -15.14 0.45
N SER A 105 -14.05 -15.95 -0.52
CA SER A 105 -15.17 -16.88 -0.39
C SER A 105 -14.78 -18.24 -0.98
N GLU A 106 -15.58 -19.27 -0.71
CA GLU A 106 -15.39 -20.59 -1.33
C GLU A 106 -15.39 -20.51 -2.87
N LYS A 107 -16.14 -19.60 -3.48
CA LYS A 107 -16.16 -19.43 -4.94
C LYS A 107 -14.79 -19.00 -5.48
N HIS A 108 -14.10 -18.11 -4.76
CA HIS A 108 -12.77 -17.64 -5.13
C HIS A 108 -11.72 -18.75 -5.13
N GLN A 109 -11.95 -19.85 -4.38
CA GLN A 109 -11.06 -21.01 -4.37
C GLN A 109 -11.07 -21.77 -5.70
N HIS A 110 -12.01 -21.56 -6.60
CA HIS A 110 -12.14 -22.36 -7.83
C HIS A 110 -11.75 -21.54 -9.06
N VAL A 111 -10.77 -22.01 -9.84
CA VAL A 111 -10.33 -21.30 -11.07
C VAL A 111 -11.46 -21.14 -12.08
N GLU A 112 -12.40 -22.08 -12.11
CA GLU A 112 -13.58 -22.06 -12.97
C GLU A 112 -14.44 -20.82 -12.73
N TYR A 113 -14.54 -20.36 -11.48
CA TYR A 113 -15.28 -19.15 -11.13
C TYR A 113 -14.65 -17.91 -11.78
N TRP A 114 -13.32 -17.78 -11.73
CA TRP A 114 -12.59 -16.67 -12.36
C TRP A 114 -12.75 -16.67 -13.88
N ILE A 115 -12.73 -17.86 -14.50
CA ILE A 115 -12.93 -18.03 -15.95
C ILE A 115 -14.37 -17.68 -16.36
N GLU A 116 -15.36 -18.15 -15.60
CA GLU A 116 -16.77 -17.86 -15.85
C GLU A 116 -17.05 -16.36 -15.76
N ARG A 117 -16.53 -15.70 -14.72
CA ARG A 117 -16.64 -14.25 -14.54
C ARG A 117 -15.99 -13.45 -15.66
N ALA A 118 -14.91 -13.97 -16.27
CA ALA A 118 -14.25 -13.32 -17.40
C ALA A 118 -15.03 -13.45 -18.73
N GLY A 119 -16.09 -14.26 -18.78
CA GLY A 119 -16.90 -14.50 -19.99
C GLY A 119 -17.07 -15.97 -20.39
N GLY A 120 -16.49 -16.91 -19.63
CA GLY A 120 -16.66 -18.35 -19.82
C GLY A 120 -15.59 -19.02 -20.68
N SER A 121 -15.50 -20.35 -20.58
CA SER A 121 -14.46 -21.16 -21.24
C SER A 121 -14.57 -21.17 -22.77
N GLU A 122 -15.78 -21.06 -23.30
CA GLU A 122 -16.09 -21.15 -24.73
C GLU A 122 -15.70 -19.89 -25.52
N ARG A 123 -15.58 -18.72 -24.85
CA ARG A 123 -15.25 -17.48 -25.54
C ARG A 123 -13.77 -17.41 -25.95
N PRO A 124 -13.45 -16.76 -27.08
CA PRO A 124 -12.07 -16.43 -27.44
C PRO A 124 -11.37 -15.64 -26.33
N VAL A 125 -10.06 -15.84 -26.14
CA VAL A 125 -9.30 -15.20 -25.05
C VAL A 125 -9.32 -13.67 -25.19
N GLU A 126 -9.36 -13.18 -26.42
CA GLU A 126 -9.37 -11.76 -26.78
C GLU A 126 -10.69 -11.07 -26.39
N GLU A 127 -11.75 -11.84 -26.15
CA GLU A 127 -13.08 -11.34 -25.75
C GLU A 127 -13.32 -11.48 -24.24
N LEU A 128 -12.37 -12.07 -23.50
CA LEU A 128 -12.46 -12.20 -22.05
C LEU A 128 -12.09 -10.89 -21.37
N GLY A 129 -12.81 -10.57 -20.31
CA GLY A 129 -12.48 -9.40 -19.53
C GLY A 129 -13.22 -9.26 -18.23
N TYR A 130 -12.65 -8.42 -17.38
CA TYR A 130 -13.28 -7.92 -16.16
C TYR A 130 -13.65 -6.46 -16.34
N SER A 131 -14.63 -6.03 -15.56
CA SER A 131 -15.19 -4.69 -15.60
C SER A 131 -15.28 -4.10 -14.19
N SER A 132 -15.76 -2.86 -14.08
CA SER A 132 -16.08 -2.26 -12.78
C SER A 132 -17.16 -3.05 -12.00
N GLY A 133 -17.93 -3.92 -12.66
CA GLY A 133 -18.85 -4.85 -12.01
C GLY A 133 -18.17 -6.02 -11.29
N ASP A 134 -16.86 -6.20 -11.49
CA ASP A 134 -16.04 -7.26 -10.90
C ASP A 134 -15.16 -6.74 -9.75
N GLY A 135 -15.64 -5.74 -9.02
CA GLY A 135 -14.94 -5.15 -7.87
C GLY A 135 -14.64 -6.17 -6.76
N ASP A 136 -15.51 -7.17 -6.58
CA ASP A 136 -15.31 -8.26 -5.63
C ASP A 136 -14.08 -9.12 -5.98
N LEU A 137 -13.83 -9.35 -7.27
CA LEU A 137 -12.62 -10.04 -7.73
C LEU A 137 -11.37 -9.20 -7.47
N SER A 138 -11.45 -7.88 -7.64
CA SER A 138 -10.37 -6.97 -7.28
C SER A 138 -10.06 -7.09 -5.78
N ASP A 139 -11.07 -7.04 -4.92
CA ASP A 139 -10.90 -7.20 -3.48
C ASP A 139 -10.33 -8.56 -3.07
N ALA A 140 -10.76 -9.65 -3.70
CA ALA A 140 -10.15 -10.96 -3.51
C ALA A 140 -8.65 -10.95 -3.86
N VAL A 141 -8.26 -10.33 -4.98
CA VAL A 141 -6.85 -10.20 -5.37
C VAL A 141 -6.07 -9.32 -4.40
N LYS A 142 -6.65 -8.19 -3.94
CA LYS A 142 -6.03 -7.33 -2.94
C LYS A 142 -5.75 -8.09 -1.65
N MET A 143 -6.70 -8.90 -1.18
CA MET A 143 -6.48 -9.72 0.02
C MET A 143 -5.39 -10.76 -0.20
N LEU A 144 -5.35 -11.43 -1.35
CA LEU A 144 -4.25 -12.34 -1.68
C LEU A 144 -2.89 -11.63 -1.68
N VAL A 145 -2.80 -10.38 -2.16
CA VAL A 145 -1.58 -9.56 -2.05
C VAL A 145 -1.24 -9.27 -0.59
N ILE A 146 -2.24 -8.90 0.22
CA ILE A 146 -2.06 -8.63 1.66
C ILE A 146 -1.55 -9.87 2.41
N LEU A 147 -2.12 -11.04 2.13
CA LEU A 147 -1.70 -12.31 2.71
C LEU A 147 -0.30 -12.71 2.24
N ALA A 148 0.02 -12.53 0.96
CA ALA A 148 1.36 -12.77 0.41
C ALA A 148 2.43 -11.83 0.99
N ALA A 149 2.04 -10.63 1.39
CA ALA A 149 2.90 -9.63 2.04
C ALA A 149 3.07 -9.84 3.55
N ASN A 150 2.47 -10.89 4.12
CA ASN A 150 2.57 -11.17 5.54
C ASN A 150 4.03 -11.34 5.98
N THR A 151 4.42 -10.60 7.02
CA THR A 151 5.78 -10.58 7.58
C THR A 151 5.93 -11.39 8.87
N ASP A 152 4.86 -12.02 9.35
CA ASP A 152 4.85 -12.82 10.57
C ASP A 152 5.79 -14.03 10.42
N LYS A 153 6.33 -14.48 11.56
CA LYS A 153 7.42 -15.46 11.59
C LYS A 153 6.98 -16.85 12.02
N ASP A 154 5.71 -17.07 12.32
CA ASP A 154 5.20 -18.42 12.57
C ASP A 154 5.05 -19.19 11.25
N ASP A 155 5.01 -20.52 11.35
CA ASP A 155 5.03 -21.39 10.18
C ASP A 155 3.73 -21.32 9.37
N GLU A 156 2.56 -21.20 10.02
CA GLU A 156 1.27 -21.04 9.35
C GLU A 156 1.25 -19.76 8.51
N SER A 157 1.68 -18.63 9.07
CA SER A 157 1.76 -17.35 8.35
C SER A 157 2.66 -17.42 7.11
N ARG A 158 3.78 -18.15 7.20
CA ARG A 158 4.69 -18.32 6.06
C ARG A 158 4.07 -19.20 4.97
N GLU A 159 3.43 -20.29 5.36
CA GLU A 159 2.74 -21.18 4.43
C GLU A 159 1.62 -20.43 3.70
N VAL A 160 0.79 -19.67 4.43
CA VAL A 160 -0.26 -18.82 3.85
C VAL A 160 0.32 -17.77 2.91
N ALA A 161 1.43 -17.12 3.27
CA ALA A 161 2.06 -16.12 2.41
C ALA A 161 2.58 -16.74 1.09
N ILE A 162 3.19 -17.93 1.15
CA ILE A 162 3.69 -18.65 -0.02
C ILE A 162 2.53 -19.16 -0.89
N GLU A 163 1.47 -19.69 -0.28
CA GLU A 163 0.28 -20.16 -0.98
C GLU A 163 -0.44 -19.01 -1.68
N ALA A 164 -0.71 -17.91 -0.97
CA ALA A 164 -1.35 -16.72 -1.53
C ALA A 164 -0.58 -16.17 -2.74
N PHE A 165 0.74 -16.09 -2.63
CA PHE A 165 1.57 -15.63 -3.74
C PHE A 165 1.60 -16.61 -4.91
N SER A 166 1.59 -17.92 -4.65
CA SER A 166 1.47 -18.95 -5.70
C SER A 166 0.13 -18.87 -6.43
N VAL A 167 -0.96 -18.58 -5.72
CA VAL A 167 -2.30 -18.36 -6.31
C VAL A 167 -2.28 -17.15 -7.23
N LEU A 168 -1.71 -16.03 -6.77
CA LEU A 168 -1.58 -14.80 -7.55
C LEU A 168 -0.84 -15.04 -8.88
N LEU A 169 0.27 -15.79 -8.86
CA LEU A 169 0.99 -16.16 -10.08
C LEU A 169 0.21 -17.13 -10.96
N THR A 170 -0.49 -18.09 -10.35
CA THR A 170 -1.30 -19.06 -11.09
C THR A 170 -2.43 -18.36 -11.85
N LEU A 171 -3.16 -17.46 -11.19
CA LEU A 171 -4.21 -16.64 -11.81
C LEU A 171 -3.64 -15.70 -12.87
N SER A 172 -2.51 -15.03 -12.60
CA SER A 172 -1.88 -14.10 -13.55
C SER A 172 -1.41 -14.79 -14.83
N ARG A 173 -1.01 -16.07 -14.75
CA ARG A 173 -0.51 -16.87 -15.87
C ARG A 173 -1.58 -17.70 -16.57
N HIS A 174 -2.80 -17.74 -16.01
CA HIS A 174 -3.85 -18.58 -16.57
C HIS A 174 -4.40 -17.95 -17.87
N PRO A 175 -4.42 -18.67 -19.00
CA PRO A 175 -4.74 -18.09 -20.31
C PRO A 175 -6.18 -17.58 -20.45
N LYS A 176 -7.07 -17.99 -19.54
CA LYS A 176 -8.49 -17.59 -19.50
C LYS A 176 -8.84 -16.67 -18.32
N VAL A 177 -7.85 -16.19 -17.57
CA VAL A 177 -8.05 -15.26 -16.45
C VAL A 177 -7.28 -13.96 -16.75
N PRO A 178 -7.96 -12.89 -17.19
CA PRO A 178 -7.32 -11.62 -17.50
C PRO A 178 -7.07 -10.78 -16.23
N LEU A 179 -6.32 -11.31 -15.27
CA LEU A 179 -6.17 -10.73 -13.91
C LEU A 179 -5.67 -9.28 -13.93
N HIS A 180 -4.79 -8.95 -14.89
CA HIS A 180 -4.23 -7.62 -15.09
C HIS A 180 -5.31 -6.53 -15.32
N GLN A 181 -6.49 -6.89 -15.83
CA GLN A 181 -7.58 -5.92 -16.05
C GLN A 181 -8.16 -5.39 -14.73
N LEU A 182 -8.01 -6.12 -13.62
CA LEU A 182 -8.41 -5.65 -12.28
C LEU A 182 -7.48 -4.58 -11.70
N LYS A 183 -6.34 -4.29 -12.34
CA LYS A 183 -5.33 -3.33 -11.85
C LYS A 183 -5.94 -1.95 -11.55
N ALA A 184 -6.76 -1.44 -12.46
CA ALA A 184 -7.18 -0.05 -12.49
C ALA A 184 -8.70 0.12 -12.69
N ILE A 185 -9.51 -0.83 -12.23
CA ILE A 185 -10.97 -0.70 -12.30
C ILE A 185 -11.47 0.42 -11.39
N HIS A 186 -12.53 1.10 -11.83
CA HIS A 186 -13.10 2.26 -11.15
C HIS A 186 -14.56 2.48 -11.55
N TRP A 187 -15.33 3.13 -10.68
CA TRP A 187 -16.66 3.67 -10.98
C TRP A 187 -16.97 4.83 -10.03
N GLY A 188 -16.81 6.06 -10.51
CA GLY A 188 -16.88 7.27 -9.67
C GLY A 188 -15.66 7.45 -8.74
N HIS A 189 -15.09 6.36 -8.22
CA HIS A 189 -13.82 6.29 -7.49
C HIS A 189 -13.03 5.04 -7.91
N ALA A 190 -11.74 5.01 -7.60
CA ALA A 190 -10.86 3.88 -7.91
C ALA A 190 -11.01 2.76 -6.87
N PHE A 191 -10.98 1.51 -7.32
CA PHE A 191 -10.96 0.33 -6.45
C PHE A 191 -10.21 -0.85 -7.09
N GLY A 192 -9.31 -0.56 -8.02
CA GLY A 192 -8.44 -1.56 -8.61
C GLY A 192 -7.37 -2.08 -7.66
N VAL A 193 -6.77 -3.21 -8.03
CA VAL A 193 -5.70 -3.87 -7.25
C VAL A 193 -4.52 -2.94 -6.98
N GLY A 194 -4.26 -1.97 -7.87
CA GLY A 194 -3.14 -1.03 -7.74
C GLY A 194 -3.13 -0.22 -6.45
N LEU A 195 -4.31 0.04 -5.86
CA LEU A 195 -4.39 0.82 -4.63
C LEU A 195 -3.68 0.16 -3.43
N VAL A 196 -3.52 -1.17 -3.43
CA VAL A 196 -2.76 -1.87 -2.37
C VAL A 196 -1.30 -1.45 -2.37
N GLY A 197 -0.70 -1.35 -3.55
CA GLY A 197 0.69 -0.91 -3.69
C GLY A 197 0.83 0.58 -3.43
N ASP A 198 -0.08 1.38 -3.99
CA ASP A 198 0.01 2.84 -3.93
C ASP A 198 -0.17 3.35 -2.48
N PHE A 199 -1.21 2.93 -1.75
CA PHE A 199 -1.42 3.36 -0.37
C PHE A 199 -0.33 2.85 0.58
N ALA A 200 0.16 1.64 0.35
CA ALA A 200 1.28 1.12 1.12
C ALA A 200 2.56 1.93 0.89
N LEU A 201 2.84 2.34 -0.35
CA LEU A 201 4.00 3.17 -0.66
C LEU A 201 3.85 4.58 -0.07
N ASP A 202 2.67 5.19 -0.16
CA ASP A 202 2.37 6.50 0.41
C ASP A 202 2.63 6.51 1.92
N ALA A 203 2.05 5.54 2.64
CA ALA A 203 2.28 5.37 4.08
C ALA A 203 3.76 5.16 4.40
N TYR A 204 4.42 4.26 3.65
CA TYR A 204 5.81 3.89 3.87
C TYR A 204 6.75 5.08 3.72
N LEU A 205 6.60 5.83 2.63
CA LEU A 205 7.46 6.98 2.37
C LEU A 205 7.16 8.14 3.33
N LEU A 206 5.87 8.46 3.57
CA LEU A 206 5.47 9.54 4.46
C LEU A 206 6.05 9.33 5.86
N LEU A 207 5.81 8.16 6.47
CA LEU A 207 6.27 7.85 7.82
C LEU A 207 7.80 7.86 7.93
N ASN A 208 8.50 7.18 7.02
CA ASN A 208 9.97 7.14 7.07
C ASN A 208 10.59 8.52 6.82
N LEU A 209 10.03 9.32 5.91
CA LEU A 209 10.56 10.65 5.62
C LEU A 209 10.31 11.62 6.78
N VAL A 210 9.13 11.58 7.41
CA VAL A 210 8.84 12.40 8.61
C VAL A 210 9.76 11.98 9.76
N ASP A 211 9.91 10.68 10.02
CA ASP A 211 10.85 10.15 11.03
C ASP A 211 12.30 10.63 10.77
N ALA A 212 12.74 10.60 9.50
CA ALA A 212 14.06 11.06 9.09
C ALA A 212 14.27 12.56 9.35
N VAL A 213 13.27 13.38 9.03
CA VAL A 213 13.31 14.84 9.24
C VAL A 213 13.27 15.17 10.73
N LEU A 214 12.39 14.53 11.50
CA LEU A 214 12.31 14.69 12.96
C LEU A 214 13.65 14.31 13.61
N SER A 215 14.18 13.14 13.28
CA SER A 215 15.47 12.66 13.80
C SER A 215 16.60 13.65 13.51
N ARG A 216 16.71 14.14 12.27
CA ARG A 216 17.70 15.16 11.89
C ARG A 216 17.52 16.45 12.68
N SER A 217 16.28 16.92 12.81
CA SER A 217 15.99 18.16 13.52
C SER A 217 16.22 18.08 15.03
N ARG A 218 16.00 16.91 15.66
CA ARG A 218 16.35 16.65 17.06
C ARG A 218 17.87 16.75 17.28
N ILE A 219 18.67 16.20 16.36
CA ILE A 219 20.15 16.28 16.40
C ILE A 219 20.64 17.72 16.17
N GLU A 220 20.09 18.42 15.18
CA GLU A 220 20.47 19.80 14.86
C GLU A 220 19.92 20.84 15.86
N ASN A 221 19.04 20.43 16.78
CA ASN A 221 18.29 21.29 17.70
C ASN A 221 17.58 22.47 16.99
N THR A 222 16.94 22.18 15.85
CA THR A 222 16.33 23.20 14.97
C THR A 222 14.81 23.35 15.16
N LEU A 223 14.14 22.39 15.80
CA LEU A 223 12.70 22.43 16.03
C LEU A 223 12.39 23.22 17.31
N LYS A 224 11.58 24.28 17.16
CA LYS A 224 11.01 25.02 18.30
C LYS A 224 9.84 24.29 18.95
N LYS A 225 9.09 23.52 18.15
CA LYS A 225 7.98 22.66 18.56
C LYS A 225 8.10 21.37 17.75
N GLU A 226 7.97 20.23 18.41
CA GLU A 226 7.85 18.96 17.73
C GLU A 226 6.47 18.86 17.06
N VAL A 227 6.47 18.56 15.77
CA VAL A 227 5.25 18.50 14.95
C VAL A 227 4.80 17.05 14.90
N SER A 228 3.55 16.83 15.30
CA SER A 228 2.95 15.50 15.21
C SER A 228 2.58 15.17 13.77
N ILE A 229 2.73 13.91 13.35
CA ILE A 229 2.25 13.48 12.03
C ILE A 229 0.74 13.67 11.88
N LEU A 230 0.00 13.58 13.00
CA LEU A 230 -1.44 13.77 13.04
C LEU A 230 -1.85 15.23 12.73
N GLU A 231 -0.95 16.19 12.94
CA GLU A 231 -1.18 17.60 12.57
C GLU A 231 -0.96 17.84 11.06
N MET A 232 -0.40 16.87 10.31
CA MET A 232 0.02 17.07 8.93
C MET A 232 -1.13 16.89 7.92
N ASP A 233 -1.23 17.81 6.96
CA ASP A 233 -2.25 17.72 5.90
C ASP A 233 -2.04 16.48 5.01
N SER A 234 -0.79 16.12 4.72
CA SER A 234 -0.47 14.91 3.94
C SER A 234 -0.88 13.63 4.65
N PHE A 235 -0.75 13.59 5.98
CA PHE A 235 -1.23 12.45 6.77
C PHE A 235 -2.75 12.39 6.80
N ARG A 236 -3.43 13.53 6.97
CA ARG A 236 -4.89 13.61 6.88
C ARG A 236 -5.40 13.15 5.52
N HIS A 237 -4.74 13.55 4.45
CA HIS A 237 -5.06 13.08 3.11
C HIS A 237 -4.90 11.56 2.98
N PHE A 238 -3.78 11.01 3.46
CA PHE A 238 -3.60 9.56 3.52
C PHE A 238 -4.72 8.88 4.33
N ALA A 239 -4.98 9.33 5.56
CA ALA A 239 -5.99 8.73 6.44
C ALA A 239 -7.39 8.75 5.81
N ASN A 240 -7.78 9.86 5.18
CA ASN A 240 -9.06 10.00 4.47
C ASN A 240 -9.20 9.08 3.25
N ASN A 241 -8.12 8.50 2.75
CA ASN A 241 -8.11 7.60 1.59
C ASN A 241 -7.67 6.18 1.94
N ALA A 242 -7.04 5.91 3.08
CA ALA A 242 -6.50 4.58 3.39
C ALA A 242 -7.22 3.90 4.56
N LEU A 243 -8.16 4.61 5.20
CA LEU A 243 -8.92 4.11 6.33
C LEU A 243 -10.41 3.89 6.07
N PRO A 244 -11.14 4.65 5.22
CA PRO A 244 -12.58 4.48 5.16
C PRO A 244 -13.06 3.15 4.59
N ASP A 245 -14.29 2.79 4.94
CA ASP A 245 -14.99 1.60 4.48
C ASP A 245 -15.98 1.95 3.35
N TYR A 246 -15.45 2.23 2.15
CA TYR A 246 -16.25 2.45 0.93
C TYR A 246 -16.29 1.19 0.06
N ASP A 247 -16.86 1.28 -1.14
CA ASP A 247 -16.98 0.12 -2.03
C ASP A 247 -15.61 -0.47 -2.38
N TYR A 248 -15.50 -1.80 -2.23
CA TYR A 248 -14.29 -2.59 -2.50
C TYR A 248 -13.01 -2.03 -1.83
N PRO A 249 -12.97 -1.91 -0.49
CA PRO A 249 -11.94 -1.18 0.23
C PRO A 249 -10.83 -2.09 0.78
N THR A 250 -10.70 -3.34 0.30
CA THR A 250 -9.82 -4.35 0.91
C THR A 250 -8.37 -3.86 1.12
N GLN A 251 -7.86 -2.97 0.27
CA GLN A 251 -6.54 -2.34 0.46
C GLN A 251 -6.37 -1.61 1.81
N ASN A 252 -7.47 -1.18 2.43
CA ASN A 252 -7.48 -0.44 3.69
C ASN A 252 -7.35 -1.34 4.92
N VAL A 253 -7.59 -2.66 4.81
CA VAL A 253 -7.54 -3.61 5.93
C VAL A 253 -6.22 -3.53 6.75
N PRO A 254 -5.02 -3.65 6.14
CA PRO A 254 -3.77 -3.56 6.90
C PRO A 254 -3.54 -2.18 7.52
N HIS A 255 -4.02 -1.11 6.89
CA HIS A 255 -3.91 0.25 7.40
C HIS A 255 -4.81 0.46 8.62
N ARG A 256 -6.08 0.04 8.54
CA ARG A 256 -7.05 0.04 9.65
C ARG A 256 -6.54 -0.77 10.83
N ALA A 257 -5.97 -1.95 10.59
CA ALA A 257 -5.42 -2.82 11.64
C ALA A 257 -4.30 -2.15 12.46
N PHE A 258 -3.51 -1.25 11.84
CA PHE A 258 -2.47 -0.49 12.53
C PHE A 258 -2.99 0.81 13.16
N TRP A 259 -3.77 1.60 12.42
CA TRP A 259 -4.15 2.96 12.82
C TRP A 259 -5.35 3.03 13.76
N ASN A 260 -6.35 2.16 13.62
CA ASN A 260 -7.55 2.20 14.46
C ASN A 260 -7.24 2.00 15.95
N PRO A 261 -6.35 1.06 16.36
CA PRO A 261 -5.95 0.92 17.76
C PRO A 261 -5.23 2.15 18.34
N LEU A 262 -4.70 3.02 17.48
CA LEU A 262 -4.07 4.29 17.86
C LEU A 262 -5.08 5.45 17.90
N GLY A 263 -6.38 5.19 17.71
CA GLY A 263 -7.43 6.21 17.70
C GLY A 263 -7.59 6.96 16.38
N VAL A 264 -6.84 6.58 15.33
CA VAL A 264 -6.96 7.16 13.99
C VAL A 264 -7.90 6.27 13.17
N THR A 265 -9.18 6.60 13.20
CA THR A 265 -10.27 5.95 12.44
C THR A 265 -10.62 6.74 11.17
N ASP A 266 -11.55 6.24 10.36
CA ASP A 266 -12.10 6.95 9.20
C ASP A 266 -12.91 8.21 9.59
N GLY A 267 -13.51 8.23 10.77
CA GLY A 267 -14.16 9.39 11.37
C GLY A 267 -13.23 10.35 12.13
N TRP A 268 -11.97 9.98 12.36
CA TRP A 268 -11.06 10.69 13.28
C TRP A 268 -10.84 12.17 12.95
N ALA A 269 -10.86 12.55 11.67
CA ALA A 269 -10.70 13.95 11.29
C ALA A 269 -11.87 14.84 11.78
N TYR A 270 -13.02 14.24 12.10
CA TYR A 270 -14.25 14.90 12.53
C TYR A 270 -14.59 14.63 14.00
N GLU A 271 -14.23 13.45 14.49
CA GLU A 271 -14.49 12.99 15.85
C GLU A 271 -13.29 13.36 16.72
N GLN A 272 -13.49 14.10 17.81
CA GLN A 272 -12.44 14.53 18.75
C GLN A 272 -11.90 13.35 19.59
N ILE A 273 -11.47 12.28 18.93
CA ILE A 273 -10.91 11.07 19.54
C ILE A 273 -9.44 11.35 19.83
N GLU A 274 -9.01 11.02 21.03
CA GLU A 274 -7.60 11.05 21.40
C GLU A 274 -6.84 10.02 20.57
N ALA A 275 -5.94 10.50 19.72
CA ALA A 275 -5.14 9.68 18.83
C ALA A 275 -3.65 9.74 19.21
N VAL A 276 -2.97 8.62 19.07
CA VAL A 276 -1.56 8.45 19.40
C VAL A 276 -0.73 8.60 18.14
N ASP A 277 0.23 9.52 18.18
CA ASP A 277 1.24 9.66 17.13
C ASP A 277 2.37 8.64 17.34
N PRO A 278 2.51 7.64 16.46
CA PRO A 278 3.51 6.60 16.64
C PRO A 278 4.97 7.07 16.42
N LEU A 279 5.20 8.26 15.84
CA LEU A 279 6.55 8.81 15.61
C LEU A 279 7.10 9.59 16.82
N THR A 280 6.21 10.04 17.69
CA THR A 280 6.57 10.81 18.90
C THR A 280 6.27 10.06 20.18
N CYS A 281 5.51 8.97 20.12
CA CYS A 281 5.27 8.08 21.24
C CYS A 281 6.56 7.38 21.70
N GLU A 282 6.86 7.44 23.00
CA GLU A 282 8.01 6.74 23.60
C GLU A 282 7.69 5.30 24.03
N ASP A 283 6.43 4.85 23.88
CA ASP A 283 6.02 3.49 24.23
C ASP A 283 6.72 2.46 23.32
N PRO A 284 7.56 1.56 23.88
CA PRO A 284 8.24 0.53 23.11
C PRO A 284 7.32 -0.37 22.30
N ASP A 285 6.10 -0.62 22.78
CA ASP A 285 5.13 -1.48 22.09
C ASP A 285 4.56 -0.79 20.85
N VAL A 286 4.27 0.52 20.94
CA VAL A 286 3.83 1.33 19.79
C VAL A 286 4.94 1.44 18.76
N LEU A 287 6.18 1.69 19.20
CA LEU A 287 7.36 1.73 18.33
C LEU A 287 7.64 0.38 17.66
N GLY A 288 7.43 -0.73 18.39
CA GLY A 288 7.50 -2.08 17.86
C GLY A 288 6.48 -2.31 16.74
N LYS A 289 5.21 -1.98 17.00
CA LYS A 289 4.12 -2.09 16.02
C LYS A 289 4.35 -1.21 14.79
N LEU A 290 4.85 0.01 14.96
CA LEU A 290 5.21 0.88 13.83
C LEU A 290 6.27 0.25 12.93
N LYS A 291 7.30 -0.39 13.52
CA LYS A 291 8.34 -1.09 12.74
C LYS A 291 7.76 -2.24 11.93
N GLU A 292 6.86 -3.04 12.51
CA GLU A 292 6.20 -4.13 11.80
C GLU A 292 5.26 -3.59 10.71
N TYR A 293 4.52 -2.51 10.97
CA TYR A 293 3.69 -1.85 9.97
C TYR A 293 4.51 -1.32 8.78
N LEU A 294 5.66 -0.69 9.02
CA LEU A 294 6.55 -0.24 7.94
C LEU A 294 7.11 -1.41 7.11
N LYS A 295 7.41 -2.55 7.73
CA LYS A 295 7.80 -3.77 7.01
C LYS A 295 6.65 -4.29 6.15
N LEU A 296 5.44 -4.34 6.70
CA LEU A 296 4.24 -4.76 5.98
C LEU A 296 3.97 -3.84 4.79
N CYS A 297 4.01 -2.52 4.96
CA CYS A 297 3.84 -1.58 3.86
C CYS A 297 4.87 -1.82 2.75
N PHE A 298 6.15 -1.99 3.10
CA PHE A 298 7.16 -2.30 2.10
C PHE A 298 6.93 -3.67 1.43
N ALA A 299 6.41 -4.65 2.17
CA ALA A 299 6.06 -5.96 1.64
C ALA A 299 4.90 -5.93 0.65
N LEU A 300 3.85 -5.17 0.94
CA LEU A 300 2.74 -4.94 0.01
C LEU A 300 3.25 -4.38 -1.31
N VAL A 301 4.18 -3.40 -1.25
CA VAL A 301 4.78 -2.78 -2.43
C VAL A 301 5.56 -3.80 -3.27
N TYR A 302 6.48 -4.58 -2.69
CA TYR A 302 7.27 -5.52 -3.50
C TYR A 302 6.49 -6.76 -3.95
N VAL A 303 5.44 -7.18 -3.23
CA VAL A 303 4.54 -8.25 -3.68
C VAL A 303 3.70 -7.77 -4.86
N TYR A 304 3.18 -6.54 -4.79
CA TYR A 304 2.45 -5.95 -5.90
C TYR A 304 3.37 -5.67 -7.10
N ASP A 305 4.61 -5.23 -6.87
CA ASP A 305 5.60 -5.10 -7.94
C ASP A 305 5.80 -6.41 -8.70
N ALA A 306 5.89 -7.55 -7.99
CA ALA A 306 6.01 -8.85 -8.65
C ALA A 306 4.85 -9.13 -9.61
N LEU A 307 3.63 -8.67 -9.29
CA LEU A 307 2.47 -8.75 -10.18
C LEU A 307 2.55 -7.79 -11.35
N LEU A 308 2.91 -6.51 -11.11
CA LEU A 308 3.09 -5.52 -12.18
C LEU A 308 4.05 -6.05 -13.25
N VAL A 309 5.11 -6.71 -12.81
CA VAL A 309 6.15 -7.24 -13.68
C VAL A 309 5.65 -8.46 -14.45
N GLU A 310 4.87 -9.32 -13.81
CA GLU A 310 4.22 -10.44 -14.47
C GLU A 310 3.24 -9.96 -15.55
N TRP A 311 2.53 -8.85 -15.32
CA TRP A 311 1.50 -8.33 -16.23
C TRP A 311 2.05 -7.45 -17.35
N HIS A 312 3.08 -6.66 -17.07
CA HIS A 312 3.51 -5.58 -17.97
C HIS A 312 5.00 -5.57 -18.25
N GLY A 313 5.82 -6.32 -17.51
CA GLY A 313 7.27 -6.29 -17.64
C GLY A 313 7.95 -5.33 -16.66
N GLU A 314 9.28 -5.36 -16.63
CA GLU A 314 10.06 -4.61 -15.64
C GLU A 314 10.07 -3.10 -15.91
N GLU A 315 10.09 -2.69 -17.18
CA GLU A 315 10.17 -1.28 -17.57
C GLU A 315 8.91 -0.50 -17.13
N GLU A 316 7.74 -1.07 -17.41
CA GLU A 316 6.43 -0.53 -17.06
C GLU A 316 6.22 -0.49 -15.55
N ALA A 317 6.64 -1.54 -14.84
CA ALA A 317 6.59 -1.58 -13.38
C ALA A 317 7.49 -0.51 -12.75
N ASP A 318 8.72 -0.35 -13.25
CA ASP A 318 9.63 0.71 -12.80
C ASP A 318 9.09 2.11 -13.12
N ALA A 319 8.42 2.27 -14.26
CA ALA A 319 7.77 3.53 -14.64
C ALA A 319 6.60 3.86 -13.70
N HIS A 320 5.74 2.88 -13.37
CA HIS A 320 4.64 3.03 -12.40
C HIS A 320 5.17 3.57 -11.07
N TRP A 321 6.21 2.95 -10.50
CA TRP A 321 6.75 3.41 -9.21
C TRP A 321 7.40 4.78 -9.27
N LYS A 322 8.10 5.12 -10.36
CA LYS A 322 8.66 6.47 -10.56
C LYS A 322 7.54 7.51 -10.63
N GLU A 323 6.45 7.22 -11.34
CA GLU A 323 5.29 8.09 -11.44
C GLU A 323 4.63 8.29 -10.07
N VAL A 324 4.31 7.21 -9.36
CA VAL A 324 3.69 7.28 -8.01
C VAL A 324 4.57 8.06 -7.03
N MET A 325 5.89 7.84 -7.02
CA MET A 325 6.80 8.59 -6.14
C MET A 325 6.94 10.05 -6.55
N THR A 326 6.90 10.36 -7.85
CA THR A 326 6.91 11.73 -8.34
C THR A 326 5.63 12.45 -7.96
N ILE A 327 4.47 11.80 -8.11
CA ILE A 327 3.19 12.30 -7.62
C ILE A 327 3.24 12.51 -6.12
N ASN A 328 3.82 11.61 -5.33
CA ASN A 328 3.98 11.80 -3.88
C ASN A 328 4.87 12.97 -3.51
N GLN A 329 6.04 13.12 -4.15
CA GLN A 329 6.91 14.29 -3.98
C GLN A 329 6.18 15.57 -4.33
N ASN A 330 5.40 15.52 -5.41
CA ASN A 330 4.54 16.59 -5.83
C ASN A 330 3.43 16.81 -4.81
N CYS A 331 2.71 15.83 -4.27
CA CYS A 331 1.67 16.03 -3.26
C CYS A 331 2.27 16.60 -1.95
N TRP A 332 3.43 16.12 -1.51
CA TRP A 332 4.16 16.70 -0.38
C TRP A 332 4.68 18.13 -0.67
N SER A 333 4.81 18.54 -1.93
CA SER A 333 5.24 19.89 -2.35
C SER A 333 4.15 20.76 -3.03
N LEU A 334 3.01 20.23 -3.44
CA LEU A 334 1.90 20.87 -4.16
C LEU A 334 0.84 21.35 -3.18
N PHE A 335 0.84 20.81 -1.97
CA PHE A 335 0.33 21.59 -0.84
C PHE A 335 1.21 22.81 -0.53
N SER A 336 2.27 23.08 -1.33
CA SER A 336 2.95 24.38 -1.39
C SER A 336 2.61 25.27 -2.60
N GLU A 337 1.81 24.82 -3.59
CA GLU A 337 1.50 25.62 -4.80
C GLU A 337 0.06 25.56 -5.31
N MET A 338 -0.82 24.68 -4.83
CA MET A 338 -2.24 24.70 -5.23
C MET A 338 -3.04 25.79 -4.48
N SER A 339 -2.92 27.01 -5.00
CA SER A 339 -3.98 28.01 -5.05
C SER A 339 -4.43 28.13 -6.51
N TYR A 340 -5.36 27.29 -6.98
CA TYR A 340 -6.15 27.64 -8.17
C TYR A 340 -7.58 27.12 -8.06
N HIS A 341 -8.47 27.98 -8.56
CA HIS A 341 -9.93 27.99 -8.49
C HIS A 341 -10.64 26.74 -9.03
N ILE A 342 -11.77 26.45 -8.38
CA ILE A 342 -13.04 25.86 -8.88
C ILE A 342 -12.92 24.66 -9.82
#